data_AF-A0A167YAI7-F1
#
_entry.id   AF-A0A167YAI7-F1
#
_cell.length_a   1.000
_cell.length_b   1.000
_cell.length_c   1.000
_cell.angle_alpha   90.00
_cell.angle_beta   90.00
_cell.angle_gamma   90.00
#
_symmetry.space_group_name_H-M   'P 1'
#
loop_
_entity.id
_entity.type
_entity.pdbx_description
1 polymer ?
#
loop_
_entity_poly.entity_id
_entity_poly.type
_entity_poly.pdbx_seq_one_letter_code
_entity_poly.pdbx_strand_id
1 'polypeptide(L)'
;MPPEKIPLRTNTMPAYPADKPPVLRPAATINLAKDSQDSFQSPLPYPEEDAFLIDPLSVSRDATSSDGPMPAIYMPTLPSESTVSAPLGQRPINTDGHPFKSPGTEPKEWKPPSFDPERDGVKVDRPVGSYRRYSENKNDAASDRLPNCPRMKPVVGKVDWLTLPRTDFNICPDCYGQVFANSGYRTHFQPVLRPTVDAISCDFGSSPWYRIAWLLILKNNGTDLQVFHDIAAISTACRGYRCPGDRRTTRDWYTVRDPYTKRRVPEFTVCYQCAKTVEALLPSLSGVFVPLDSRSSPIRSNCALHFAPDRTDFVLYFDSFETTADKAESSKRGPDLSDLAQKLERLSVHNTCREDKPISDGYWHFMQFLPQFTVCADCFEDVVQPRLQDENRLAKNFYIKPQKISLATCQLYSPRMREVFKRACRKDDPKYLEIKVTERLEIESSIKSKLARLDRDAQRDARTEKQIDALVEEWKEWE
;
A
#
# COMPACT_ATOMS: atom_id res chain seq x y z
N MET A 1 -65.26 -16.01 48.91
CA MET A 1 -66.00 -15.79 47.65
C MET A 1 -65.41 -14.56 46.99
N PRO A 2 -64.90 -14.67 45.76
CA PRO A 2 -63.88 -13.78 45.20
C PRO A 2 -64.49 -12.49 44.59
N PRO A 3 -63.78 -11.35 44.60
CA PRO A 3 -64.12 -10.21 43.75
C PRO A 3 -63.47 -10.33 42.37
N GLU A 4 -64.20 -9.83 41.38
CA GLU A 4 -64.09 -10.07 39.94
C GLU A 4 -62.77 -9.66 39.28
N LYS A 5 -62.38 -10.45 38.27
CA LYS A 5 -61.28 -10.21 37.34
C LYS A 5 -61.67 -9.15 36.33
N ILE A 6 -60.90 -8.07 36.25
CA ILE A 6 -60.89 -7.12 35.13
C ILE A 6 -59.92 -7.66 34.06
N PRO A 7 -60.25 -7.67 32.75
CA PRO A 7 -59.42 -8.30 31.73
C PRO A 7 -58.18 -7.47 31.38
N LEU A 8 -57.06 -8.15 31.15
CA LEU A 8 -55.85 -7.59 30.53
C LEU A 8 -56.14 -7.19 29.08
N ARG A 9 -55.77 -5.95 28.71
CA ARG A 9 -55.63 -5.52 27.33
C ARG A 9 -54.42 -6.22 26.69
N THR A 10 -54.70 -7.15 25.80
CA THR A 10 -53.77 -7.70 24.81
C THR A 10 -53.59 -6.68 23.69
N ASN A 11 -52.42 -6.03 23.63
CA ASN A 11 -51.95 -5.37 22.41
C ASN A 11 -50.94 -6.28 21.72
N THR A 12 -51.47 -7.16 20.87
CA THR A 12 -50.71 -7.94 19.90
C THR A 12 -50.37 -7.03 18.73
N MET A 13 -49.15 -6.48 18.71
CA MET A 13 -48.58 -5.87 17.51
C MET A 13 -48.09 -6.99 16.57
N PRO A 14 -48.39 -6.92 15.26
CA PRO A 14 -47.95 -7.94 14.31
C PRO A 14 -46.43 -7.93 14.16
N ALA A 15 -45.83 -9.12 14.28
CA ALA A 15 -44.43 -9.36 13.98
C ALA A 15 -44.23 -9.28 12.45
N TYR A 16 -43.54 -8.23 12.00
CA TYR A 16 -42.95 -8.19 10.66
C TYR A 16 -41.59 -8.91 10.70
N PRO A 17 -41.28 -9.80 9.73
CA PRO A 17 -39.96 -10.39 9.62
C PRO A 17 -38.94 -9.27 9.35
N ALA A 18 -37.86 -9.27 10.12
CA ALA A 18 -36.73 -8.38 9.93
C ALA A 18 -36.00 -8.76 8.64
N ASP A 19 -36.35 -8.10 7.54
CA ASP A 19 -35.55 -8.13 6.32
C ASP A 19 -34.15 -7.60 6.64
N LYS A 20 -33.16 -8.40 6.26
CA LYS A 20 -31.73 -8.08 6.38
C LYS A 20 -31.46 -6.74 5.69
N PRO A 21 -30.68 -5.83 6.29
CA PRO A 21 -30.27 -4.61 5.60
C PRO A 21 -29.44 -4.98 4.35
N PRO A 22 -29.64 -4.29 3.22
CA PRO A 22 -28.92 -4.60 2.00
C PRO A 22 -27.42 -4.38 2.20
N VAL A 23 -26.65 -5.39 1.84
CA VAL A 23 -25.19 -5.35 1.75
C VAL A 23 -24.82 -4.25 0.75
N LEU A 24 -24.29 -3.13 1.23
CA LEU A 24 -23.65 -2.13 0.38
C LEU A 24 -22.37 -2.75 -0.20
N ARG A 25 -22.48 -3.21 -1.45
CA ARG A 25 -21.39 -3.79 -2.24
C ARG A 25 -20.38 -2.69 -2.65
N PRO A 26 -19.06 -2.99 -2.71
CA PRO A 26 -18.09 -2.12 -3.36
C PRO A 26 -18.42 -1.97 -4.85
N ALA A 27 -18.39 -0.74 -5.36
CA ALA A 27 -18.71 -0.43 -6.74
C ALA A 27 -17.56 -0.82 -7.69
N ALA A 28 -17.84 -1.73 -8.63
CA ALA A 28 -17.03 -1.96 -9.83
C ALA A 28 -16.91 -0.64 -10.61
N THR A 29 -15.71 -0.35 -11.12
CA THR A 29 -15.36 1.01 -11.55
C THR A 29 -14.65 1.03 -12.90
N ILE A 30 -15.37 0.69 -13.98
CA ILE A 30 -15.02 1.11 -15.34
C ILE A 30 -15.08 2.64 -15.36
N ASN A 31 -13.94 3.29 -15.16
CA ASN A 31 -13.81 4.73 -15.38
C ASN A 31 -13.12 4.94 -16.72
N LEU A 32 -13.76 5.70 -17.61
CA LEU A 32 -13.09 6.24 -18.79
C LEU A 32 -12.09 7.31 -18.32
N ALA A 33 -10.80 7.07 -18.54
CA ALA A 33 -9.77 8.08 -18.36
C ALA A 33 -9.96 9.18 -19.43
N LYS A 34 -10.08 10.43 -18.98
CA LYS A 34 -10.23 11.61 -19.82
C LYS A 34 -8.87 12.29 -19.97
N ASP A 35 -8.16 11.96 -21.04
CA ASP A 35 -7.06 12.78 -21.57
C ASP A 35 -7.59 13.48 -22.82
N SER A 36 -7.88 14.79 -22.71
CA SER A 36 -7.63 15.77 -23.78
C SER A 36 -8.06 17.17 -23.36
N GLN A 37 -7.14 18.10 -23.64
CA GLN A 37 -7.30 19.52 -23.83
C GLN A 37 -8.70 19.93 -24.31
N ASP A 38 -9.29 20.95 -23.68
CA ASP A 38 -9.88 22.03 -24.47
C ASP A 38 -9.89 23.34 -23.70
N SER A 39 -9.05 24.24 -24.19
CA SER A 39 -8.99 25.66 -23.91
C SER A 39 -10.02 26.36 -24.80
N PHE A 40 -11.13 26.84 -24.22
CA PHE A 40 -11.94 27.88 -24.84
C PHE A 40 -12.34 28.95 -23.82
N GLN A 41 -12.14 30.19 -24.26
CA GLN A 41 -12.25 31.45 -23.55
C GLN A 41 -13.70 31.83 -23.21
N SER A 42 -13.85 32.58 -22.11
CA SER A 42 -14.65 33.82 -21.95
C SER A 42 -15.57 33.80 -20.71
N PRO A 43 -15.98 34.95 -20.15
CA PRO A 43 -15.20 36.15 -19.83
C PRO A 43 -15.33 36.49 -18.31
N LEU A 44 -14.25 36.95 -17.68
CA LEU A 44 -14.32 37.53 -16.34
C LEU A 44 -14.71 39.02 -16.44
N PRO A 45 -15.57 39.54 -15.54
CA PRO A 45 -15.69 40.97 -15.33
C PRO A 45 -14.59 41.43 -14.34
N TYR A 46 -13.77 42.40 -14.75
CA TYR A 46 -12.87 43.16 -13.87
C TYR A 46 -13.64 44.28 -13.14
N PRO A 47 -13.04 44.85 -12.08
CA PRO A 47 -12.36 46.15 -12.24
C PRO A 47 -10.92 46.12 -11.68
N GLU A 48 -9.92 46.65 -12.43
CA GLU A 48 -9.27 47.98 -12.26
C GLU A 48 -8.40 48.03 -10.98
N GLU A 49 -7.07 48.24 -10.98
CA GLU A 49 -6.24 49.27 -11.64
C GLU A 49 -4.73 48.87 -11.70
N ASP A 50 -3.95 49.75 -12.33
CA ASP A 50 -2.49 49.89 -12.40
C ASP A 50 -1.72 49.25 -13.56
N ALA A 51 -1.49 50.11 -14.55
CA ALA A 51 -0.72 49.97 -15.77
C ALA A 51 0.79 50.11 -15.54
N PHE A 52 1.58 49.27 -16.23
CA PHE A 52 2.90 49.65 -16.74
C PHE A 52 3.13 49.03 -18.12
N LEU A 53 3.30 49.91 -19.12
CA LEU A 53 3.55 49.65 -20.53
C LEU A 53 5.05 49.48 -20.80
N ILE A 54 5.48 48.33 -21.33
CA ILE A 54 6.65 48.24 -22.24
C ILE A 54 6.35 47.15 -23.29
N ASP A 55 6.22 47.57 -24.55
CA ASP A 55 5.99 46.75 -25.73
C ASP A 55 7.34 46.31 -26.35
N PRO A 56 7.61 44.99 -26.54
CA PRO A 56 8.85 44.52 -27.13
C PRO A 56 8.67 44.04 -28.57
N LEU A 57 8.21 44.89 -29.50
CA LEU A 57 8.34 44.64 -30.95
C LEU A 57 8.61 45.93 -31.73
N SER A 58 9.87 46.37 -31.76
CA SER A 58 10.38 47.20 -32.86
C SER A 58 11.62 46.55 -33.47
N VAL A 59 11.42 45.96 -34.64
CA VAL A 59 12.48 45.49 -35.54
C VAL A 59 12.77 46.61 -36.53
N SER A 60 14.03 46.99 -36.69
CA SER A 60 14.51 47.59 -37.93
C SER A 60 15.89 47.02 -38.28
N ARG A 61 15.93 46.47 -39.48
CA ARG A 61 17.12 46.09 -40.24
C ARG A 61 17.82 47.37 -40.70
N ASP A 62 19.14 47.44 -40.58
CA ASP A 62 20.01 47.50 -41.75
C ASP A 62 21.49 47.28 -41.40
N ALA A 63 22.22 46.81 -42.40
CA ALA A 63 23.45 46.05 -42.32
C ALA A 63 24.73 46.91 -42.24
N THR A 64 25.79 46.35 -41.64
CA THR A 64 27.15 46.39 -42.21
C THR A 64 28.04 45.34 -41.51
N SER A 65 28.76 44.59 -42.34
CA SER A 65 29.64 43.46 -42.05
C SER A 65 31.01 43.86 -41.48
N SER A 66 31.54 43.08 -40.53
CA SER A 66 32.99 42.82 -40.35
C SER A 66 33.27 41.85 -39.19
N ASP A 67 33.64 40.61 -39.55
CA ASP A 67 34.59 39.67 -38.92
C ASP A 67 34.85 39.64 -37.39
N GLY A 68 34.68 38.44 -36.80
CA GLY A 68 35.31 38.04 -35.54
C GLY A 68 34.57 36.93 -34.76
N PRO A 69 35.13 35.71 -34.55
CA PRO A 69 34.42 34.59 -33.91
C PRO A 69 34.32 34.72 -32.38
N MET A 70 33.12 34.46 -31.86
CA MET A 70 32.78 34.36 -30.43
C MET A 70 33.38 33.11 -29.76
N PRO A 71 33.82 33.18 -28.49
CA PRO A 71 34.28 32.02 -27.75
C PRO A 71 33.09 31.19 -27.22
N ALA A 72 33.14 29.89 -27.49
CA ALA A 72 32.25 28.88 -26.92
C ALA A 72 32.70 28.52 -25.49
N ILE A 73 31.80 28.62 -24.51
CA ILE A 73 32.01 28.10 -23.16
C ILE A 73 31.49 26.66 -23.11
N TYR A 74 32.43 25.77 -22.89
CA TYR A 74 32.34 24.31 -22.83
C TYR A 74 31.64 23.79 -21.57
N MET A 75 30.93 22.66 -21.70
CA MET A 75 30.56 21.79 -20.58
C MET A 75 31.79 20.99 -20.08
N PRO A 76 31.92 20.72 -18.77
CA PRO A 76 33.02 19.89 -18.25
C PRO A 76 32.81 18.39 -18.51
N THR A 77 33.85 17.77 -19.09
CA THR A 77 34.00 16.33 -19.30
C THR A 77 34.45 15.63 -18.01
N LEU A 78 33.86 14.49 -17.70
CA LEU A 78 34.30 13.57 -16.63
C LEU A 78 35.66 12.93 -16.98
N PRO A 79 36.60 12.76 -16.04
CA PRO A 79 37.84 12.05 -16.29
C PRO A 79 37.69 10.53 -16.12
N SER A 80 38.18 9.80 -17.12
CA SER A 80 38.40 8.35 -17.08
C SER A 80 39.76 8.00 -16.47
N GLU A 81 39.81 6.80 -15.91
CA GLU A 81 40.90 6.17 -15.16
C GLU A 81 42.25 6.14 -15.89
N SER A 82 43.33 6.18 -15.11
CA SER A 82 44.67 5.80 -15.57
C SER A 82 45.46 5.12 -14.45
N THR A 83 45.97 3.96 -14.84
CA THR A 83 46.82 2.96 -14.20
C THR A 83 48.13 3.53 -13.66
N VAL A 84 48.55 3.12 -12.44
CA VAL A 84 49.97 3.08 -12.04
C VAL A 84 50.27 1.89 -11.12
N SER A 85 51.02 0.94 -11.68
CA SER A 85 52.17 0.17 -11.19
C SER A 85 52.23 -0.46 -9.78
N ALA A 86 52.49 -1.77 -9.78
CA ALA A 86 52.99 -2.59 -8.68
C ALA A 86 54.53 -2.47 -8.46
N PRO A 87 55.08 -2.96 -7.33
CA PRO A 87 56.47 -3.39 -7.26
C PRO A 87 56.65 -4.91 -7.09
N LEU A 88 57.88 -5.31 -7.42
CA LEU A 88 58.48 -6.63 -7.62
C LEU A 88 58.23 -7.72 -6.56
N GLY A 89 58.20 -8.97 -7.04
CA GLY A 89 58.37 -10.18 -6.22
C GLY A 89 58.56 -11.47 -7.04
N GLN A 90 59.77 -11.66 -7.57
CA GLN A 90 60.52 -12.90 -7.88
C GLN A 90 59.81 -14.18 -8.40
N ARG A 91 60.33 -14.67 -9.53
CA ARG A 91 60.14 -16.01 -10.14
C ARG A 91 61.09 -17.05 -9.51
N PRO A 92 60.79 -18.37 -9.61
CA PRO A 92 61.48 -19.19 -10.63
C PRO A 92 60.49 -20.14 -11.36
N ILE A 93 60.43 -20.14 -12.69
CA ILE A 93 61.12 -21.05 -13.64
C ILE A 93 61.06 -22.52 -13.21
N ASN A 94 60.25 -23.31 -13.94
CA ASN A 94 60.68 -24.61 -14.45
C ASN A 94 60.00 -24.87 -15.81
N THR A 95 60.84 -25.31 -16.73
CA THR A 95 60.58 -25.75 -18.10
C THR A 95 59.89 -27.11 -18.10
N ASP A 96 59.08 -27.40 -19.13
CA ASP A 96 59.32 -28.53 -20.05
C ASP A 96 58.15 -28.75 -21.03
N GLY A 97 58.50 -28.95 -22.31
CA GLY A 97 57.87 -29.94 -23.19
C GLY A 97 56.62 -29.55 -23.99
N HIS A 98 56.81 -29.02 -25.20
CA HIS A 98 55.87 -29.16 -26.32
C HIS A 98 55.95 -30.61 -26.89
N PRO A 99 54.88 -31.19 -27.49
CA PRO A 99 54.49 -30.78 -28.84
C PRO A 99 52.99 -30.69 -29.13
N PHE A 100 52.73 -29.86 -30.13
CA PHE A 100 51.50 -29.64 -30.88
C PHE A 100 50.76 -30.93 -31.29
N LYS A 101 49.43 -30.94 -31.05
CA LYS A 101 48.43 -31.48 -31.97
C LYS A 101 47.26 -30.50 -32.05
N SER A 102 46.96 -30.04 -33.26
CA SER A 102 45.70 -29.38 -33.64
C SER A 102 45.05 -30.26 -34.72
N PRO A 103 43.78 -30.07 -35.11
CA PRO A 103 42.68 -29.33 -34.49
C PRO A 103 41.38 -30.17 -34.40
N GLY A 104 40.43 -29.73 -33.59
CA GLY A 104 39.07 -30.28 -33.57
C GLY A 104 38.13 -29.28 -32.90
N THR A 105 37.56 -28.39 -33.71
CA THR A 105 36.57 -27.41 -33.28
C THR A 105 35.23 -28.11 -33.08
N GLU A 106 34.84 -28.32 -31.82
CA GLU A 106 33.45 -28.59 -31.46
C GLU A 106 32.89 -27.39 -30.67
N PRO A 107 31.64 -26.97 -30.92
CA PRO A 107 31.05 -25.81 -30.25
C PRO A 107 30.82 -26.13 -28.77
N LYS A 108 31.52 -25.43 -27.87
CA LYS A 108 31.24 -25.50 -26.43
C LYS A 108 29.86 -24.90 -26.17
N GLU A 109 28.90 -25.79 -26.03
CA GLU A 109 27.59 -25.59 -25.43
C GLU A 109 27.75 -24.86 -24.09
N TRP A 110 27.25 -23.63 -24.01
CA TRP A 110 27.25 -22.85 -22.77
C TRP A 110 26.29 -23.52 -21.78
N LYS A 111 26.84 -24.14 -20.73
CA LYS A 111 26.05 -24.61 -19.59
C LYS A 111 26.13 -23.54 -18.50
N PRO A 112 25.00 -23.00 -18.02
CA PRO A 112 25.02 -22.13 -16.86
C PRO A 112 25.62 -22.89 -15.67
N PRO A 113 26.37 -22.22 -14.79
CA PRO A 113 26.91 -22.85 -13.58
C PRO A 113 25.75 -23.47 -12.77
N SER A 114 26.03 -24.63 -12.17
CA SER A 114 25.05 -25.34 -11.34
C SER A 114 24.60 -24.44 -10.20
N PHE A 115 23.31 -24.12 -10.17
CA PHE A 115 22.68 -23.39 -9.08
C PHE A 115 22.88 -24.17 -7.78
N ASP A 116 23.63 -23.58 -6.86
CA ASP A 116 23.82 -24.11 -5.51
C ASP A 116 22.89 -23.34 -4.56
N PRO A 117 21.83 -23.97 -4.01
CA PRO A 117 20.85 -23.28 -3.15
C PRO A 117 21.48 -22.62 -1.91
N GLU A 118 22.61 -23.14 -1.42
CA GLU A 118 23.31 -22.56 -0.27
C GLU A 118 24.21 -21.37 -0.63
N ARG A 119 24.65 -21.28 -1.89
CA ARG A 119 25.58 -20.23 -2.38
C ARG A 119 24.90 -19.13 -3.19
N ASP A 120 23.93 -19.51 -4.02
CA ASP A 120 23.21 -18.64 -4.97
C ASP A 120 21.77 -18.33 -4.51
N GLY A 121 21.35 -18.91 -3.39
CA GLY A 121 20.13 -18.50 -2.71
C GLY A 121 20.20 -17.01 -2.40
N VAL A 122 19.25 -16.24 -2.93
CA VAL A 122 19.03 -14.86 -2.48
C VAL A 122 18.73 -14.96 -0.98
N LYS A 123 19.69 -14.62 -0.13
CA LYS A 123 19.39 -14.26 1.25
C LYS A 123 18.49 -13.03 1.16
N VAL A 124 17.17 -13.25 1.17
CA VAL A 124 16.19 -12.18 1.38
C VAL A 124 16.23 -11.84 2.88
N ASP A 125 17.38 -11.42 3.37
CA ASP A 125 17.48 -10.68 4.64
C ASP A 125 17.04 -9.25 4.34
N ARG A 126 15.79 -9.09 3.90
CA ARG A 126 15.15 -7.79 4.01
C ARG A 126 14.89 -7.63 5.51
N PRO A 127 15.41 -6.58 6.17
CA PRO A 127 15.09 -6.36 7.57
C PRO A 127 13.57 -6.24 7.66
N VAL A 128 12.94 -7.20 8.33
CA VAL A 128 11.50 -7.20 8.66
C VAL A 128 11.37 -6.62 10.06
N GLY A 129 10.46 -5.67 10.23
CA GLY A 129 10.10 -5.06 11.51
C GLY A 129 9.56 -6.08 12.51
N SER A 130 9.72 -5.78 13.79
CA SER A 130 9.27 -6.61 14.91
C SER A 130 7.76 -6.87 14.86
N TYR A 131 6.97 -5.86 14.47
CA TYR A 131 5.52 -6.04 14.39
C TYR A 131 5.11 -6.99 13.27
N ARG A 132 5.77 -6.90 12.11
CA ARG A 132 5.48 -7.78 10.98
C ARG A 132 5.83 -9.24 11.30
N ARG A 133 6.99 -9.49 11.91
CA ARG A 133 7.37 -10.82 12.41
C ARG A 133 6.33 -11.38 13.38
N TYR A 134 5.87 -10.56 14.32
CA TYR A 134 4.80 -10.94 15.25
C TYR A 134 3.49 -11.29 14.53
N SER A 135 3.11 -10.51 13.51
CA SER A 135 1.87 -10.73 12.78
C SER A 135 1.89 -11.98 11.87
N GLU A 136 3.05 -12.34 11.34
CA GLU A 136 3.22 -13.44 10.38
C GLU A 136 3.59 -14.78 11.06
N ASN A 137 4.24 -14.76 12.23
CA ASN A 137 4.71 -15.98 12.92
C ASN A 137 3.56 -16.74 13.64
N LYS A 138 2.78 -17.47 12.85
CA LYS A 138 1.76 -18.44 13.33
C LYS A 138 2.32 -19.74 13.92
N ASN A 139 3.64 -19.96 13.95
CA ASN A 139 4.24 -21.23 14.40
C ASN A 139 5.23 -21.17 15.58
N ASP A 140 5.56 -20.00 16.14
CA ASP A 140 6.49 -19.92 17.30
C ASP A 140 5.82 -20.12 18.66
N ALA A 141 6.64 -20.50 19.65
CA ALA A 141 6.25 -20.90 21.01
C ALA A 141 5.30 -19.89 21.69
N ALA A 142 4.34 -20.42 22.45
CA ALA A 142 3.23 -19.67 23.07
C ALA A 142 3.63 -18.51 24.01
N SER A 143 4.90 -18.33 24.35
CA SER A 143 5.40 -17.23 25.20
C SER A 143 5.59 -15.90 24.47
N ASP A 144 5.71 -15.90 23.13
CA ASP A 144 5.92 -14.68 22.34
C ASP A 144 4.63 -14.09 21.76
N ARG A 145 3.47 -14.69 22.06
CA ARG A 145 2.17 -14.21 21.59
C ARG A 145 1.49 -13.30 22.60
N LEU A 146 1.07 -12.12 22.13
CA LEU A 146 0.18 -11.29 22.92
C LEU A 146 -1.17 -11.99 23.08
N PRO A 147 -1.76 -11.93 24.28
CA PRO A 147 -2.96 -12.68 24.57
C PRO A 147 -4.17 -12.14 23.80
N ASN A 148 -5.06 -13.06 23.43
CA ASN A 148 -6.38 -12.70 22.93
C ASN A 148 -7.21 -12.10 24.06
N CYS A 149 -7.73 -10.90 23.83
CA CYS A 149 -8.49 -10.19 24.86
C CYS A 149 -9.98 -10.57 24.78
N PRO A 150 -10.59 -11.05 25.88
CA PRO A 150 -12.02 -11.34 25.89
C PRO A 150 -12.88 -10.07 25.95
N ARG A 151 -12.32 -8.92 26.35
CA ARG A 151 -13.03 -7.66 26.60
C ARG A 151 -12.75 -6.58 25.55
N MET A 152 -12.69 -6.96 24.27
CA MET A 152 -12.52 -6.00 23.16
C MET A 152 -13.76 -5.16 22.90
N LYS A 153 -14.96 -5.67 23.23
CA LYS A 153 -16.24 -4.96 23.05
C LYS A 153 -16.55 -4.10 24.28
N PRO A 154 -17.10 -2.89 24.12
CA PRO A 154 -17.49 -2.05 25.25
C PRO A 154 -18.54 -2.73 26.14
N VAL A 155 -18.31 -2.73 27.46
CA VAL A 155 -19.21 -3.32 28.47
C VAL A 155 -19.41 -2.36 29.64
N VAL A 156 -20.63 -2.34 30.19
CA VAL A 156 -21.05 -1.48 31.32
C VAL A 156 -20.92 -2.24 32.64
N GLY A 157 -20.73 -1.53 33.75
CA GLY A 157 -20.89 -2.09 35.10
C GLY A 157 -19.76 -3.00 35.61
N LYS A 158 -18.64 -3.10 34.89
CA LYS A 158 -17.45 -3.82 35.33
C LYS A 158 -16.54 -2.88 36.14
N VAL A 159 -16.11 -3.30 37.32
CA VAL A 159 -15.34 -2.47 38.29
C VAL A 159 -13.88 -2.90 38.44
N ASP A 160 -13.48 -3.97 37.77
CA ASP A 160 -12.18 -4.62 37.86
C ASP A 160 -11.15 -4.06 36.86
N TRP A 161 -11.37 -2.87 36.34
CA TRP A 161 -10.47 -2.27 35.34
C TRP A 161 -9.26 -1.62 35.99
N LEU A 162 -8.13 -1.71 35.29
CA LEU A 162 -6.91 -0.99 35.60
C LEU A 162 -6.67 0.10 34.55
N THR A 163 -5.91 1.12 34.92
CA THR A 163 -5.55 2.25 34.06
C THR A 163 -4.13 2.72 34.37
N LEU A 164 -3.56 3.50 33.45
CA LEU A 164 -2.34 4.25 33.70
C LEU A 164 -2.68 5.59 34.37
N PRO A 165 -1.85 6.08 35.31
CA PRO A 165 -2.05 7.37 35.95
C PRO A 165 -2.28 8.49 34.94
N ARG A 166 -3.29 9.34 35.21
CA ARG A 166 -3.62 10.53 34.41
C ARG A 166 -3.99 10.24 32.94
N THR A 167 -4.46 9.04 32.63
CA THR A 167 -4.92 8.68 31.28
C THR A 167 -6.37 8.21 31.29
N ASP A 168 -6.96 8.06 30.11
CA ASP A 168 -8.22 7.38 29.91
C ASP A 168 -8.07 5.91 29.46
N PHE A 169 -6.84 5.37 29.47
CA PHE A 169 -6.51 4.01 29.08
C PHE A 169 -7.13 2.98 30.03
N ASN A 170 -7.80 1.96 29.51
CA ASN A 170 -8.43 0.91 30.29
C ASN A 170 -7.86 -0.45 29.88
N ILE A 171 -7.42 -1.25 30.85
CA ILE A 171 -6.97 -2.63 30.63
C ILE A 171 -7.76 -3.59 31.51
N CYS A 172 -8.19 -4.70 30.93
CA CYS A 172 -8.89 -5.74 31.68
C CYS A 172 -7.90 -6.58 32.51
N PRO A 173 -8.36 -7.23 33.59
CA PRO A 173 -7.51 -8.10 34.41
C PRO A 173 -6.82 -9.20 33.61
N ASP A 174 -7.47 -9.74 32.58
CA ASP A 174 -6.90 -10.82 31.75
C ASP A 174 -5.65 -10.35 30.99
N CYS A 175 -5.72 -9.19 30.33
CA CYS A 175 -4.59 -8.62 29.60
C CYS A 175 -3.50 -8.13 30.57
N TYR A 176 -3.89 -7.52 31.69
CA TYR A 176 -2.94 -7.11 32.72
C TYR A 176 -2.20 -8.32 33.32
N GLY A 177 -2.93 -9.35 33.71
CA GLY A 177 -2.39 -10.57 34.32
C GLY A 177 -1.39 -11.30 33.42
N GLN A 178 -1.72 -11.40 32.14
CA GLN A 178 -0.88 -12.14 31.18
C GLN A 178 0.35 -11.35 30.70
N VAL A 179 0.26 -10.02 30.59
CA VAL A 179 1.33 -9.20 29.99
C VAL A 179 2.15 -8.43 31.03
N PHE A 180 1.51 -7.90 32.08
CA PHE A 180 2.12 -6.89 32.96
C PHE A 180 2.31 -7.35 34.40
N ALA A 181 1.48 -8.25 34.93
CA ALA A 181 1.51 -8.61 36.35
C ALA A 181 2.86 -9.19 36.81
N ASN A 182 3.51 -9.97 35.94
CA ASN A 182 4.81 -10.59 36.20
C ASN A 182 5.99 -9.78 35.66
N SER A 183 5.78 -8.57 35.16
CA SER A 183 6.85 -7.72 34.62
C SER A 183 7.23 -6.59 35.58
N GLY A 184 8.33 -5.89 35.28
CA GLY A 184 8.74 -4.68 36.01
C GLY A 184 7.71 -3.55 35.92
N TYR A 185 6.77 -3.63 34.98
CA TYR A 185 5.78 -2.59 34.71
C TYR A 185 4.52 -2.68 35.58
N ARG A 186 4.38 -3.73 36.40
CA ARG A 186 3.17 -3.96 37.22
C ARG A 186 2.75 -2.73 38.05
N THR A 187 3.72 -1.98 38.57
CA THR A 187 3.49 -0.83 39.47
C THR A 187 2.99 0.42 38.75
N HIS A 188 3.00 0.42 37.40
CA HIS A 188 2.51 1.56 36.62
C HIS A 188 0.98 1.56 36.50
N PHE A 189 0.29 0.48 36.87
CA PHE A 189 -1.15 0.36 36.74
C PHE A 189 -1.86 0.58 38.08
N GLN A 190 -2.98 1.30 38.03
CA GLN A 190 -3.84 1.56 39.18
C GLN A 190 -5.30 1.21 38.87
N PRO A 191 -6.13 0.87 39.87
CA PRO A 191 -7.57 0.67 39.68
C PRO A 191 -8.26 1.90 39.10
N VAL A 192 -9.23 1.68 38.21
CA VAL A 192 -10.10 2.75 37.70
C VAL A 192 -11.10 3.14 38.79
N LEU A 193 -11.03 4.39 39.26
CA LEU A 193 -11.92 4.93 40.29
C LEU A 193 -13.10 5.75 39.72
N ARG A 194 -13.49 5.51 38.47
CA ARG A 194 -14.53 6.28 37.74
C ARG A 194 -15.87 5.53 37.73
N PRO A 195 -17.03 6.22 37.79
CA PRO A 195 -18.34 5.57 37.73
C PRO A 195 -18.50 4.73 36.46
N THR A 196 -18.93 3.47 36.60
CA THR A 196 -19.02 2.46 35.54
C THR A 196 -20.29 2.57 34.68
N VAL A 197 -20.80 3.79 34.56
CA VAL A 197 -22.05 4.10 33.83
C VAL A 197 -21.82 4.03 32.33
N ASP A 198 -20.61 4.40 31.87
CA ASP A 198 -20.22 4.33 30.47
C ASP A 198 -19.71 2.93 30.10
N ALA A 199 -20.05 2.48 28.89
CA ALA A 199 -19.53 1.24 28.35
C ALA A 199 -18.04 1.41 27.99
N ILE A 200 -17.16 0.63 28.61
CA ILE A 200 -15.71 0.67 28.38
C ILE A 200 -15.19 -0.66 27.85
N SER A 201 -14.14 -0.60 27.03
CA SER A 201 -13.46 -1.75 26.44
C SER A 201 -11.99 -1.78 26.87
N CYS A 202 -11.35 -2.94 26.76
CA CYS A 202 -9.91 -3.04 26.95
C CYS A 202 -9.18 -2.38 25.77
N ASP A 203 -8.50 -1.26 26.03
CA ASP A 203 -7.73 -0.52 25.02
C ASP A 203 -6.54 -1.33 24.51
N PHE A 204 -5.86 -2.09 25.38
CA PHE A 204 -4.79 -3.01 24.98
C PHE A 204 -5.27 -4.11 24.02
N GLY A 205 -6.51 -4.58 24.22
CA GLY A 205 -7.11 -5.62 23.39
C GLY A 205 -7.68 -5.08 22.07
N SER A 206 -8.36 -3.94 22.14
CA SER A 206 -9.11 -3.36 21.02
C SER A 206 -8.26 -2.52 20.07
N SER A 207 -7.22 -1.86 20.57
CA SER A 207 -6.36 -1.00 19.76
C SER A 207 -5.02 -1.70 19.46
N PRO A 208 -4.68 -1.90 18.17
CA PRO A 208 -3.41 -2.51 17.77
C PRO A 208 -2.21 -1.64 18.16
N TRP A 209 -2.40 -0.33 18.31
CA TRP A 209 -1.33 0.61 18.62
C TRP A 209 -0.68 0.33 19.98
N TYR A 210 -1.45 -0.04 21.01
CA TYR A 210 -0.87 -0.41 22.31
C TYR A 210 -0.12 -1.75 22.26
N ARG A 211 -0.55 -2.68 21.41
CA ARG A 211 0.14 -3.95 21.18
C ARG A 211 1.48 -3.72 20.47
N ILE A 212 1.47 -2.88 19.44
CA ILE A 212 2.69 -2.44 18.74
C ILE A 212 3.63 -1.73 19.71
N ALA A 213 3.10 -0.78 20.51
CA ALA A 213 3.89 -0.07 21.52
C ALA A 213 4.59 -1.03 22.48
N TRP A 214 3.86 -2.04 22.96
CA TRP A 214 4.44 -3.06 23.85
C TRP A 214 5.55 -3.86 23.18
N LEU A 215 5.36 -4.29 21.93
CA LEU A 215 6.40 -5.01 21.19
C LEU A 215 7.65 -4.15 20.97
N LEU A 216 7.49 -2.85 20.70
CA LEU A 216 8.62 -1.92 20.57
C LEU A 216 9.33 -1.66 21.91
N ILE A 217 8.59 -1.56 23.03
CA ILE A 217 9.18 -1.47 24.37
C ILE A 217 10.07 -2.68 24.65
N LEU A 218 9.57 -3.89 24.37
CA LEU A 218 10.34 -5.13 24.54
C LEU A 218 11.57 -5.17 23.62
N LYS A 219 11.40 -4.82 22.34
CA LYS A 219 12.48 -4.77 21.34
C LYS A 219 13.62 -3.84 21.76
N ASN A 220 13.25 -2.66 22.27
CA ASN A 220 14.21 -1.59 22.57
C ASN A 220 14.70 -1.62 24.02
N ASN A 221 14.32 -2.64 24.81
CA ASN A 221 14.56 -2.69 26.26
C ASN A 221 14.15 -1.38 26.95
N GLY A 222 12.98 -0.84 26.58
CA GLY A 222 12.40 0.33 27.24
C GLY A 222 12.29 0.09 28.74
N THR A 223 12.32 1.16 29.53
CA THR A 223 12.22 1.08 31.00
C THR A 223 10.91 1.66 31.52
N ASP A 224 10.13 2.32 30.68
CA ASP A 224 8.88 2.99 31.05
C ASP A 224 7.75 2.71 30.05
N LEU A 225 6.55 3.18 30.41
CA LEU A 225 5.36 3.13 29.56
C LEU A 225 5.02 4.50 28.95
N GLN A 226 6.02 5.37 28.73
CA GLN A 226 5.77 6.74 28.24
C GLN A 226 5.01 6.74 26.91
N VAL A 227 5.36 5.83 25.99
CA VAL A 227 4.65 5.67 24.72
C VAL A 227 3.17 5.29 24.89
N PHE A 228 2.78 4.59 25.97
CA PHE A 228 1.36 4.36 26.26
C PHE A 228 0.66 5.65 26.67
N HIS A 229 1.30 6.49 27.47
CA HIS A 229 0.78 7.81 27.85
C HIS A 229 0.61 8.70 26.61
N ASP A 230 1.58 8.68 25.69
CA ASP A 230 1.51 9.47 24.46
C ASP A 230 0.36 9.02 23.55
N ILE A 231 0.18 7.71 23.37
CA ILE A 231 -0.96 7.16 22.61
C ILE A 231 -2.29 7.54 23.27
N ALA A 232 -2.39 7.47 24.60
CA ALA A 232 -3.61 7.87 25.32
C ALA A 232 -3.90 9.37 25.17
N ALA A 233 -2.86 10.22 25.23
CA ALA A 233 -2.98 11.66 25.02
C ALA A 233 -3.46 11.98 23.59
N ILE A 234 -2.89 11.31 22.57
CA ILE A 234 -3.31 11.46 21.17
C ILE A 234 -4.77 11.02 20.99
N SER A 235 -5.14 9.87 21.57
CA SER A 235 -6.52 9.36 21.52
C SER A 235 -7.52 10.34 22.15
N THR A 236 -7.16 10.92 23.30
CA THR A 236 -7.96 11.94 23.99
C THR A 236 -8.11 13.20 23.13
N ALA A 237 -7.02 13.70 22.55
CA ALA A 237 -7.04 14.87 21.68
C ALA A 237 -7.89 14.66 20.41
N CYS A 238 -8.00 13.41 19.93
CA CYS A 238 -8.72 13.04 18.73
C CYS A 238 -10.17 12.58 18.99
N ARG A 239 -10.72 12.74 20.20
CA ARG A 239 -12.02 12.15 20.58
C ARG A 239 -13.17 12.52 19.63
N GLY A 240 -13.17 13.74 19.07
CA GLY A 240 -14.15 14.21 18.07
C GLY A 240 -13.82 13.88 16.60
N TYR A 241 -12.59 13.44 16.31
CA TYR A 241 -12.07 13.23 14.95
C TYR A 241 -11.34 11.90 14.80
N ARG A 242 -11.92 10.83 15.37
CA ARG A 242 -11.34 9.47 15.28
C ARG A 242 -11.06 9.07 13.84
N CYS A 243 -10.11 8.15 13.69
CA CYS A 243 -9.79 7.55 12.40
C CYS A 243 -11.07 7.08 11.69
N PRO A 244 -11.35 7.51 10.45
CA PRO A 244 -12.59 7.16 9.73
C PRO A 244 -12.63 5.70 9.28
N GLY A 245 -11.55 4.96 9.49
CA GLY A 245 -11.35 3.63 8.96
C GLY A 245 -11.33 3.62 7.44
N ASP A 246 -12.05 2.68 6.86
CA ASP A 246 -12.17 2.50 5.41
C ASP A 246 -13.15 3.49 4.76
N ARG A 247 -13.88 4.27 5.57
CA ARG A 247 -14.83 5.26 5.05
C ARG A 247 -14.07 6.43 4.42
N ARG A 248 -14.31 6.66 3.12
CA ARG A 248 -13.82 7.85 2.43
C ARG A 248 -14.48 9.11 2.98
N THR A 249 -13.71 9.96 3.65
CA THR A 249 -14.18 11.20 4.27
C THR A 249 -13.35 12.41 3.87
N THR A 250 -13.96 13.59 3.94
CA THR A 250 -13.29 14.87 3.75
C THR A 250 -12.79 15.36 5.09
N ARG A 251 -11.47 15.53 5.22
CA ARG A 251 -10.78 16.05 6.42
C ARG A 251 -9.35 16.44 6.05
N ASP A 252 -8.63 17.02 7.00
CA ASP A 252 -7.20 17.24 6.85
C ASP A 252 -6.46 15.89 6.84
N TRP A 253 -5.86 15.59 5.70
CA TRP A 253 -5.09 14.38 5.47
C TRP A 253 -3.60 14.68 5.59
N TYR A 254 -2.85 13.70 6.05
CA TYR A 254 -1.40 13.73 6.14
C TYR A 254 -0.82 12.76 5.11
N THR A 255 0.39 13.06 4.63
CA THR A 255 1.15 12.22 3.71
C THR A 255 2.64 12.36 4.00
N VAL A 256 3.47 11.60 3.28
CA VAL A 256 4.93 11.74 3.30
C VAL A 256 5.36 12.44 2.01
N ARG A 257 6.37 13.31 2.11
CA ARG A 257 6.98 13.96 0.94
C ARG A 257 8.42 13.50 0.81
N ASP A 258 8.83 13.21 -0.41
CA ASP A 258 10.23 12.99 -0.73
C ASP A 258 10.97 14.34 -0.62
N PRO A 259 12.03 14.45 0.21
CA PRO A 259 12.75 15.70 0.43
C PRO A 259 13.44 16.23 -0.83
N TYR A 260 13.83 15.37 -1.79
CA TYR A 260 14.52 15.80 -3.02
C TYR A 260 13.53 16.21 -4.11
N THR A 261 12.58 15.35 -4.43
CA THR A 261 11.61 15.63 -5.51
C THR A 261 10.49 16.58 -5.08
N LYS A 262 10.33 16.79 -3.76
CA LYS A 262 9.20 17.51 -3.13
C LYS A 262 7.83 16.93 -3.48
N ARG A 263 7.79 15.75 -4.10
CA ARG A 263 6.56 15.07 -4.48
C ARG A 263 5.98 14.37 -3.25
N ARG A 264 4.65 14.41 -3.16
CA ARG A 264 3.89 13.61 -2.20
C ARG A 264 3.80 12.17 -2.69
N VAL A 265 3.74 11.23 -1.75
CA VAL A 265 3.44 9.84 -2.09
C VAL A 265 1.99 9.76 -2.62
N PRO A 266 1.77 9.32 -3.86
CA PRO A 266 0.43 9.24 -4.44
C PRO A 266 -0.42 8.21 -3.69
N GLU A 267 -1.69 8.54 -3.51
CA GLU A 267 -2.72 7.66 -2.90
C GLU A 267 -2.42 7.17 -1.48
N PHE A 268 -1.36 7.68 -0.84
CA PHE A 268 -1.04 7.45 0.56
C PHE A 268 -1.53 8.63 1.40
N THR A 269 -2.67 8.44 2.06
CA THR A 269 -3.28 9.43 2.97
C THR A 269 -3.50 8.84 4.35
N VAL A 270 -3.17 9.61 5.38
CA VAL A 270 -3.24 9.19 6.78
C VAL A 270 -4.00 10.23 7.59
N CYS A 271 -4.85 9.80 8.52
CA CYS A 271 -5.52 10.72 9.43
C CYS A 271 -4.58 11.21 10.54
N TYR A 272 -4.86 12.37 11.14
CA TYR A 272 -4.05 12.94 12.21
C TYR A 272 -3.72 11.94 13.35
N GLN A 273 -4.73 11.20 13.82
CA GLN A 273 -4.56 10.23 14.90
C GLN A 273 -3.50 9.16 14.55
N CYS A 274 -3.63 8.50 13.40
CA CYS A 274 -2.68 7.47 12.97
C CYS A 274 -1.29 8.05 12.71
N ALA A 275 -1.19 9.25 12.09
CA ALA A 275 0.09 9.90 11.83
C ALA A 275 0.84 10.19 13.14
N LYS A 276 0.17 10.85 14.11
CA LYS A 276 0.77 11.17 15.41
C LYS A 276 1.09 9.95 16.24
N THR A 277 0.28 8.90 16.16
CA THR A 277 0.58 7.64 16.83
C THR A 277 1.83 6.96 16.26
N VAL A 278 2.05 6.97 14.94
CA VAL A 278 3.31 6.44 14.36
C VAL A 278 4.51 7.29 14.80
N GLU A 279 4.40 8.62 14.82
CA GLU A 279 5.49 9.49 15.31
C GLU A 279 5.80 9.27 16.79
N ALA A 280 4.80 8.96 17.61
CA ALA A 280 5.00 8.61 19.02
C ALA A 280 5.65 7.23 19.21
N LEU A 281 5.30 6.26 18.35
CA LEU A 281 5.87 4.91 18.37
C LEU A 281 7.32 4.89 17.85
N LEU A 282 7.64 5.74 16.87
CA LEU A 282 8.92 5.79 16.18
C LEU A 282 9.47 7.24 16.21
N PRO A 283 10.10 7.67 17.31
CA PRO A 283 10.50 9.06 17.51
C PRO A 283 11.46 9.61 16.46
N SER A 284 12.28 8.75 15.86
CA SER A 284 13.19 9.10 14.76
C SER A 284 12.46 9.56 13.49
N LEU A 285 11.15 9.30 13.38
CA LEU A 285 10.27 9.73 12.29
C LEU A 285 9.39 10.93 12.66
N SER A 286 9.67 11.62 13.77
CA SER A 286 8.92 12.81 14.16
C SER A 286 8.96 13.89 13.07
N GLY A 287 7.79 14.39 12.67
CA GLY A 287 7.66 15.44 11.65
C GLY A 287 7.71 14.94 10.21
N VAL A 288 7.75 13.62 9.98
CA VAL A 288 7.73 13.03 8.63
C VAL A 288 6.34 13.16 7.98
N PHE A 289 5.27 13.13 8.77
CA PHE A 289 3.92 13.31 8.26
C PHE A 289 3.61 14.80 8.09
N VAL A 290 3.40 15.20 6.84
CA VAL A 290 3.07 16.58 6.48
C VAL A 290 1.62 16.70 6.02
N PRO A 291 0.93 17.81 6.30
CA PRO A 291 -0.41 18.06 5.77
C PRO A 291 -0.43 18.01 4.24
N LEU A 292 -1.47 17.39 3.71
CA LEU A 292 -1.81 17.41 2.30
C LEU A 292 -2.42 18.79 2.01
N ASP A 293 -1.79 19.60 1.17
CA ASP A 293 -2.22 20.98 0.91
C ASP A 293 -3.67 21.03 0.41
N SER A 294 -4.59 21.50 1.27
CA SER A 294 -6.04 21.58 1.03
C SER A 294 -6.45 22.73 0.09
N ARG A 295 -5.49 23.46 -0.50
CA ARG A 295 -5.75 24.76 -1.16
C ARG A 295 -6.52 24.66 -2.49
N SER A 296 -6.64 23.49 -3.10
CA SER A 296 -7.29 23.34 -4.42
C SER A 296 -8.57 22.50 -4.44
N SER A 297 -8.83 21.64 -3.44
CA SER A 297 -10.12 20.95 -3.25
C SER A 297 -10.11 20.12 -1.96
N PRO A 298 -11.23 20.00 -1.23
CA PRO A 298 -11.35 19.04 -0.13
C PRO A 298 -11.15 17.58 -0.62
N ILE A 299 -10.01 16.97 -0.28
CA ILE A 299 -9.68 15.61 -0.71
C ILE A 299 -10.45 14.60 0.13
N ARG A 300 -11.28 13.80 -0.55
CA ARG A 300 -12.03 12.70 0.06
C ARG A 300 -11.22 11.40 -0.03
N SER A 301 -10.67 10.98 1.10
CA SER A 301 -9.79 9.79 1.17
C SER A 301 -10.10 8.88 2.35
N ASN A 302 -9.43 7.74 2.43
CA ASN A 302 -9.41 6.82 3.58
C ASN A 302 -8.04 6.89 4.29
N CYS A 303 -7.94 6.28 5.47
CA CYS A 303 -6.67 6.23 6.20
C CYS A 303 -5.88 4.97 5.81
N ALA A 304 -4.71 5.12 5.19
CA ALA A 304 -3.83 4.01 4.82
C ALA A 304 -3.30 3.24 6.04
N LEU A 305 -3.16 3.92 7.18
CA LEU A 305 -2.73 3.35 8.45
C LEU A 305 -3.88 2.95 9.38
N HIS A 306 -5.10 2.79 8.84
CA HIS A 306 -6.15 2.15 9.60
C HIS A 306 -5.89 0.65 9.68
N PHE A 307 -5.86 0.13 10.90
CA PHE A 307 -5.86 -1.30 11.14
C PHE A 307 -7.27 -1.87 11.01
N ALA A 308 -7.43 -2.83 10.11
CA ALA A 308 -8.57 -3.71 10.04
C ALA A 308 -8.04 -5.17 9.96
N PRO A 309 -8.68 -6.15 10.61
CA PRO A 309 -8.21 -7.54 10.63
C PRO A 309 -7.99 -8.13 9.23
N ASP A 310 -8.81 -7.71 8.26
CA ASP A 310 -8.78 -8.21 6.89
C ASP A 310 -7.82 -7.42 5.98
N ARG A 311 -7.14 -6.39 6.51
CA ARG A 311 -6.28 -5.50 5.75
C ARG A 311 -4.80 -5.74 6.05
N THR A 312 -4.10 -6.34 5.11
CA THR A 312 -2.66 -6.63 5.18
C THR A 312 -1.79 -5.40 4.96
N ASP A 313 -2.27 -4.40 4.22
CA ASP A 313 -1.52 -3.16 3.90
C ASP A 313 -0.93 -2.49 5.13
N PHE A 314 -1.69 -2.45 6.23
CA PHE A 314 -1.28 -1.78 7.46
C PHE A 314 0.06 -2.33 7.97
N VAL A 315 0.21 -3.65 7.94
CA VAL A 315 1.43 -4.33 8.38
C VAL A 315 2.60 -3.92 7.48
N LEU A 316 2.40 -3.88 6.17
CA LEU A 316 3.46 -3.52 5.20
C LEU A 316 3.87 -2.04 5.28
N TYR A 317 2.89 -1.16 5.48
CA TYR A 317 3.16 0.25 5.71
C TYR A 317 3.93 0.44 7.01
N PHE A 318 3.46 -0.15 8.11
CA PHE A 318 4.13 -0.03 9.41
C PHE A 318 5.53 -0.65 9.39
N ASP A 319 5.73 -1.79 8.73
CA ASP A 319 7.03 -2.40 8.47
C ASP A 319 7.98 -1.45 7.74
N SER A 320 7.48 -0.71 6.76
CA SER A 320 8.28 0.30 6.05
C SER A 320 8.70 1.47 6.95
N PHE A 321 7.82 1.93 7.85
CA PHE A 321 8.17 2.93 8.85
C PHE A 321 9.16 2.39 9.88
N GLU A 322 8.88 1.23 10.48
CA GLU A 322 9.72 0.61 11.51
C GLU A 322 11.14 0.34 10.99
N THR A 323 11.26 -0.29 9.81
CA THR A 323 12.57 -0.58 9.22
C THR A 323 13.35 0.67 8.83
N THR A 324 12.66 1.78 8.54
CA THR A 324 13.31 3.08 8.29
C THR A 324 13.80 3.71 9.59
N ALA A 325 13.00 3.64 10.65
CA ALA A 325 13.37 4.08 12.00
C ALA A 325 14.58 3.30 12.54
N ASP A 326 14.56 1.98 12.45
CA ASP A 326 15.66 1.09 12.88
C ASP A 326 16.97 1.42 12.16
N LYS A 327 16.90 1.68 10.84
CA LYS A 327 18.07 2.10 10.05
C LYS A 327 18.59 3.47 10.48
N ALA A 328 17.71 4.42 10.76
CA ALA A 328 18.11 5.75 11.25
C ALA A 328 18.83 5.63 12.60
N GLU A 329 18.28 4.85 13.52
CA GLU A 329 18.84 4.64 14.86
C GLU A 329 20.18 3.89 14.83
N SER A 330 20.25 2.77 14.09
CA SER A 330 21.50 1.99 13.95
C SER A 330 22.62 2.76 13.25
N SER A 331 22.28 3.60 12.25
CA SER A 331 23.26 4.42 11.54
C SER A 331 23.58 5.75 12.23
N LYS A 332 22.85 6.12 13.30
CA LYS A 332 22.91 7.43 13.96
C LYS A 332 22.75 8.61 12.99
N ARG A 333 21.96 8.43 11.94
CA ARG A 333 21.64 9.45 10.93
C ARG A 333 20.14 9.71 10.91
N GLY A 334 19.74 10.80 10.27
CA GLY A 334 18.33 11.06 10.00
C GLY A 334 17.72 9.95 9.12
N PRO A 335 16.39 9.73 9.22
CA PRO A 335 15.71 8.74 8.40
C PRO A 335 15.84 9.07 6.90
N ASP A 336 16.04 8.03 6.08
CA ASP A 336 16.01 8.17 4.63
C ASP A 336 14.57 8.28 4.14
N LEU A 337 14.09 9.52 4.06
CA LEU A 337 12.72 9.83 3.66
C LEU A 337 12.45 9.55 2.18
N SER A 338 13.48 9.49 1.34
CA SER A 338 13.32 9.22 -0.08
C SER A 338 13.15 7.72 -0.34
N ASP A 339 13.94 6.87 0.31
CA ASP A 339 13.71 5.42 0.32
C ASP A 339 12.34 5.07 0.92
N LEU A 340 11.96 5.75 2.02
CA LEU A 340 10.64 5.59 2.62
C LEU A 340 9.52 6.01 1.65
N ALA A 341 9.60 7.20 1.04
CA ALA A 341 8.59 7.67 0.09
C ALA A 341 8.45 6.70 -1.09
N GLN A 342 9.56 6.19 -1.62
CA GLN A 342 9.55 5.21 -2.71
C GLN A 342 8.92 3.87 -2.29
N LYS A 343 9.20 3.38 -1.08
CA LYS A 343 8.54 2.17 -0.54
C LYS A 343 7.05 2.38 -0.38
N LEU A 344 6.64 3.51 0.20
CA LEU A 344 5.22 3.83 0.40
C LEU A 344 4.49 3.98 -0.93
N GLU A 345 5.11 4.59 -1.94
CA GLU A 345 4.56 4.69 -3.29
C GLU A 345 4.40 3.31 -3.94
N ARG A 346 5.40 2.43 -3.80
CA ARG A 346 5.27 1.06 -4.29
C ARG A 346 4.11 0.35 -3.59
N LEU A 347 4.00 0.44 -2.27
CA LEU A 347 2.91 -0.18 -1.52
C LEU A 347 1.53 0.42 -1.86
N SER A 348 1.43 1.73 -2.10
CA SER A 348 0.16 2.38 -2.44
C SER A 348 -0.31 2.06 -3.86
N VAL A 349 0.63 1.93 -4.81
CA VAL A 349 0.33 1.62 -6.21
C VAL A 349 0.17 0.12 -6.46
N HIS A 350 0.90 -0.73 -5.74
CA HIS A 350 1.03 -2.17 -6.07
C HIS A 350 0.20 -3.12 -5.18
N ASN A 351 -0.25 -2.73 -3.98
CA ASN A 351 -0.87 -3.66 -3.01
C ASN A 351 -2.39 -3.82 -3.11
N THR A 352 -3.05 -3.14 -4.05
CA THR A 352 -4.45 -3.47 -4.35
C THR A 352 -4.63 -3.63 -5.84
N CYS A 353 -5.00 -4.84 -6.25
CA CYS A 353 -5.41 -5.14 -7.60
C CYS A 353 -6.43 -4.08 -8.06
N ARG A 354 -6.08 -3.30 -9.08
CA ARG A 354 -6.95 -2.24 -9.63
C ARG A 354 -8.04 -2.79 -10.54
N GLU A 355 -8.27 -4.10 -10.49
CA GLU A 355 -9.29 -4.82 -11.24
C GLU A 355 -9.22 -4.51 -12.74
N ASP A 356 -10.30 -3.96 -13.29
CA ASP A 356 -10.50 -3.59 -14.68
C ASP A 356 -10.06 -2.15 -15.01
N LYS A 357 -9.52 -1.41 -14.03
CA LYS A 357 -9.04 -0.05 -14.26
C LYS A 357 -7.71 -0.09 -15.02
N PRO A 358 -7.62 0.59 -16.17
CA PRO A 358 -6.38 0.66 -16.91
C PRO A 358 -5.35 1.47 -16.12
N ILE A 359 -4.18 0.89 -15.87
CA ILE A 359 -3.04 1.57 -15.24
C ILE A 359 -2.07 1.95 -16.34
N SER A 360 -1.75 3.24 -16.41
CA SER A 360 -0.68 3.73 -17.27
C SER A 360 0.69 3.52 -16.62
N ASP A 361 1.67 3.11 -17.42
CA ASP A 361 3.08 2.99 -17.00
C ASP A 361 3.33 2.08 -15.77
N GLY A 362 2.43 1.11 -15.54
CA GLY A 362 2.49 0.18 -14.41
C GLY A 362 3.50 -0.96 -14.60
N TYR A 363 3.85 -1.63 -13.49
CA TYR A 363 4.66 -2.85 -13.50
C TYR A 363 3.76 -4.09 -13.49
N TRP A 364 3.95 -4.96 -14.48
CA TRP A 364 3.07 -6.10 -14.73
C TRP A 364 3.86 -7.39 -14.93
N HIS A 365 3.30 -8.49 -14.44
CA HIS A 365 3.71 -9.84 -14.80
C HIS A 365 2.89 -10.29 -16.00
N PHE A 366 3.52 -10.95 -16.96
CA PHE A 366 2.85 -11.53 -18.11
C PHE A 366 3.58 -12.78 -18.59
N MET A 367 2.92 -13.56 -19.42
CA MET A 367 3.46 -14.78 -20.01
C MET A 367 4.29 -14.48 -21.26
N GLN A 368 5.37 -15.23 -21.46
CA GLN A 368 6.19 -15.15 -22.68
C GLN A 368 5.39 -15.44 -23.95
N PHE A 369 4.51 -16.46 -23.94
CA PHE A 369 3.70 -16.80 -25.12
C PHE A 369 2.38 -16.00 -25.20
N LEU A 370 1.99 -15.31 -24.11
CA LEU A 370 0.72 -14.57 -24.03
C LEU A 370 0.91 -13.21 -23.34
N PRO A 371 1.60 -12.24 -23.97
CA PRO A 371 1.92 -10.96 -23.35
C PRO A 371 0.71 -10.10 -22.98
N GLN A 372 -0.42 -10.30 -23.66
CA GLN A 372 -1.70 -9.67 -23.33
C GLN A 372 -2.30 -10.15 -21.99
N PHE A 373 -1.78 -11.26 -21.44
CA PHE A 373 -2.19 -11.76 -20.14
C PHE A 373 -1.43 -11.07 -19.00
N THR A 374 -1.80 -9.82 -18.74
CA THR A 374 -1.17 -8.97 -17.72
C THR A 374 -1.75 -9.20 -16.33
N VAL A 375 -0.87 -9.31 -15.33
CA VAL A 375 -1.22 -9.64 -13.94
C VAL A 375 -0.47 -8.70 -13.00
N CYS A 376 -1.19 -8.07 -12.06
CA CYS A 376 -0.58 -7.19 -11.05
C CYS A 376 0.18 -8.02 -10.00
N ALA A 377 1.02 -7.37 -9.19
CA ALA A 377 1.80 -8.04 -8.15
C ALA A 377 0.93 -8.89 -7.20
N ASP A 378 -0.18 -8.35 -6.69
CA ASP A 378 -1.08 -9.09 -5.79
C ASP A 378 -1.64 -10.37 -6.42
N CYS A 379 -2.23 -10.26 -7.61
CA CYS A 379 -2.79 -11.43 -8.30
C CYS A 379 -1.72 -12.45 -8.68
N PHE A 380 -0.49 -11.99 -8.92
CA PHE A 380 0.64 -12.87 -9.17
C PHE A 380 1.00 -13.65 -7.92
N GLU A 381 1.18 -12.97 -6.77
CA GLU A 381 1.47 -13.60 -5.49
C GLU A 381 0.35 -14.54 -5.02
N ASP A 382 -0.91 -14.15 -5.19
CA ASP A 382 -2.06 -14.95 -4.73
C ASP A 382 -2.34 -16.19 -5.60
N VAL A 383 -2.18 -16.07 -6.92
CA VAL A 383 -2.72 -17.06 -7.88
C VAL A 383 -1.61 -17.79 -8.63
N VAL A 384 -0.55 -17.08 -9.02
CA VAL A 384 0.52 -17.61 -9.88
C VAL A 384 1.64 -18.20 -9.04
N GLN A 385 2.07 -17.52 -7.98
CA GLN A 385 3.15 -17.95 -7.08
C GLN A 385 2.93 -19.36 -6.49
N PRO A 386 1.73 -19.74 -6.01
CA PRO A 386 1.52 -21.09 -5.50
C PRO A 386 1.70 -22.16 -6.59
N ARG A 387 1.37 -21.83 -7.85
CA ARG A 387 1.54 -22.74 -8.99
C ARG A 387 2.99 -22.88 -9.44
N LEU A 388 3.81 -21.86 -9.19
CA LEU A 388 5.26 -21.95 -9.42
C LEU A 388 5.92 -22.91 -8.43
N GLN A 389 5.46 -22.91 -7.17
CA GLN A 389 5.91 -23.84 -6.14
C GLN A 389 5.50 -25.29 -6.47
N ASP A 390 4.31 -25.48 -7.06
CA ASP A 390 3.84 -26.77 -7.59
C ASP A 390 4.57 -27.21 -8.89
N GLU A 391 5.62 -26.49 -9.30
CA GLU A 391 6.38 -26.70 -10.53
C GLU A 391 5.57 -26.66 -11.85
N ASN A 392 4.41 -26.00 -11.86
CA ASN A 392 3.51 -25.98 -13.02
C ASN A 392 4.17 -25.31 -14.25
N ARG A 393 4.21 -26.01 -15.39
CA ARG A 393 4.86 -25.54 -16.63
C ARG A 393 4.22 -24.27 -17.17
N LEU A 394 2.89 -24.19 -17.15
CA LEU A 394 2.16 -23.02 -17.60
C LEU A 394 2.47 -21.78 -16.74
N ALA A 395 2.52 -21.95 -15.41
CA ALA A 395 2.86 -20.84 -14.51
C ALA A 395 4.32 -20.36 -14.68
N LYS A 396 5.26 -21.28 -14.93
CA LYS A 396 6.68 -20.95 -15.20
C LYS A 396 6.90 -20.08 -16.44
N ASN A 397 5.90 -19.96 -17.31
CA ASN A 397 5.97 -19.09 -18.48
C ASN A 397 5.87 -17.60 -18.13
N PHE A 398 5.44 -17.24 -16.92
CA PHE A 398 5.44 -15.86 -16.49
C PHE A 398 6.84 -15.27 -16.32
N TYR A 399 7.01 -14.00 -16.69
CA TYR A 399 8.14 -13.21 -16.22
C TYR A 399 8.00 -12.95 -14.72
N ILE A 400 8.87 -13.58 -13.92
CA ILE A 400 8.90 -13.44 -12.45
C ILE A 400 9.19 -12.00 -12.05
N LYS A 401 10.07 -11.31 -12.79
CA LYS A 401 10.29 -9.87 -12.60
C LYS A 401 9.24 -9.10 -13.42
N PRO A 402 8.42 -8.25 -12.78
CA PRO A 402 7.44 -7.48 -13.52
C PRO A 402 8.14 -6.46 -14.42
N GLN A 403 7.57 -6.22 -15.59
CA GLN A 403 8.10 -5.22 -16.53
C GLN A 403 7.13 -4.06 -16.67
N LYS A 404 7.67 -2.91 -17.06
CA LYS A 404 6.88 -1.69 -17.25
C LYS A 404 6.07 -1.80 -18.54
N ILE A 405 4.75 -1.66 -18.45
CA ILE A 405 3.82 -1.65 -19.59
C ILE A 405 3.08 -0.30 -19.59
N SER A 406 2.95 0.30 -20.78
CA SER A 406 2.38 1.64 -20.96
C SER A 406 0.92 1.74 -20.56
N LEU A 407 0.11 0.70 -20.81
CA LEU A 407 -1.30 0.65 -20.44
C LEU A 407 -1.75 -0.80 -20.32
N ALA A 408 -2.24 -1.22 -19.14
CA ALA A 408 -2.78 -2.56 -18.94
C ALA A 408 -3.81 -2.63 -17.81
N THR A 409 -4.60 -3.70 -17.80
CA THR A 409 -5.55 -4.07 -16.74
C THR A 409 -5.16 -5.43 -16.15
N CYS A 410 -5.56 -5.73 -14.92
CA CYS A 410 -5.28 -7.05 -14.37
C CYS A 410 -6.22 -8.07 -15.01
N GLN A 411 -5.70 -9.19 -15.51
CA GLN A 411 -6.52 -10.24 -16.09
C GLN A 411 -6.98 -11.27 -15.04
N LEU A 412 -6.32 -11.31 -13.88
CA LEU A 412 -6.60 -12.24 -12.79
C LEU A 412 -7.39 -11.61 -11.63
N TYR A 413 -7.96 -10.42 -11.80
CA TYR A 413 -8.86 -9.90 -10.75
C TYR A 413 -10.14 -10.71 -10.66
N SER A 414 -10.69 -11.15 -11.81
CA SER A 414 -12.02 -11.76 -11.85
C SER A 414 -12.02 -13.20 -11.34
N PRO A 415 -13.04 -13.60 -10.55
CA PRO A 415 -13.19 -14.98 -10.10
C PRO A 415 -13.22 -15.97 -11.27
N ARG A 416 -13.91 -15.64 -12.38
CA ARG A 416 -13.96 -16.49 -13.57
C ARG A 416 -12.57 -16.70 -14.17
N MET A 417 -11.77 -15.64 -14.36
CA MET A 417 -10.43 -15.78 -14.93
C MET A 417 -9.47 -16.53 -14.01
N ARG A 418 -9.61 -16.38 -12.69
CA ARG A 418 -8.87 -17.22 -11.73
C ARG A 418 -9.19 -18.70 -11.91
N GLU A 419 -10.45 -19.06 -12.13
CA GLU A 419 -10.81 -20.47 -12.37
C GLU A 419 -10.36 -20.97 -13.74
N VAL A 420 -10.45 -20.14 -14.79
CA VAL A 420 -9.88 -20.44 -16.12
C VAL A 420 -8.40 -20.74 -16.01
N PHE A 421 -7.64 -19.89 -15.32
CA PHE A 421 -6.20 -20.09 -15.11
C PHE A 421 -5.92 -21.35 -14.30
N LYS A 422 -6.63 -21.58 -13.18
CA LYS A 422 -6.50 -22.82 -12.39
C LYS A 422 -6.77 -24.06 -13.23
N ARG A 423 -7.80 -24.03 -14.08
CA ARG A 423 -8.14 -25.13 -14.98
C ARG A 423 -7.08 -25.35 -16.05
N ALA A 424 -6.55 -24.28 -16.64
CA ALA A 424 -5.46 -24.36 -17.62
C ALA A 424 -4.20 -24.96 -16.98
N CYS A 425 -3.83 -24.53 -15.78
CA CYS A 425 -2.72 -25.11 -15.01
C CYS A 425 -2.94 -26.59 -14.71
N ARG A 426 -4.15 -27.00 -14.29
CA ARG A 426 -4.47 -28.41 -13.99
C ARG A 426 -4.36 -29.32 -15.22
N LYS A 427 -4.70 -28.80 -16.40
CA LYS A 427 -4.70 -29.56 -17.67
C LYS A 427 -3.42 -29.39 -18.49
N ASP A 428 -2.52 -28.51 -18.05
CA ASP A 428 -1.34 -28.05 -18.80
C ASP A 428 -1.71 -27.60 -20.24
N ASP A 429 -2.81 -26.85 -20.36
CA ASP A 429 -3.40 -26.48 -21.66
C ASP A 429 -3.22 -24.97 -21.94
N PRO A 430 -2.12 -24.57 -22.59
CA PRO A 430 -1.86 -23.16 -22.91
C PRO A 430 -2.84 -22.60 -23.96
N LYS A 431 -3.32 -23.45 -24.88
CA LYS A 431 -4.26 -23.03 -25.93
C LYS A 431 -5.62 -22.66 -25.34
N TYR A 432 -6.09 -23.42 -24.36
CA TYR A 432 -7.31 -23.09 -23.64
C TYR A 432 -7.23 -21.74 -22.93
N LEU A 433 -6.09 -21.45 -22.28
CA LEU A 433 -5.87 -20.17 -21.62
C LEU A 433 -5.87 -19.01 -22.64
N GLU A 434 -5.12 -19.15 -23.73
CA GLU A 434 -5.04 -18.16 -24.80
C GLU A 434 -6.41 -17.81 -25.39
N ILE A 435 -7.22 -18.83 -25.70
CA ILE A 435 -8.59 -18.63 -26.22
C ILE A 435 -9.43 -17.83 -25.23
N LYS A 436 -9.39 -18.18 -23.94
CA LYS A 436 -10.20 -17.52 -22.91
C LYS A 436 -9.73 -16.12 -22.56
N VAL A 437 -8.43 -15.84 -22.61
CA VAL A 437 -7.88 -14.49 -22.45
C VAL A 437 -8.25 -13.63 -23.65
N THR A 438 -8.17 -14.16 -24.86
CA THR A 438 -8.53 -13.41 -26.08
C THR A 438 -10.02 -13.08 -26.11
N GLU A 439 -10.89 -14.06 -25.84
CA GLU A 439 -12.35 -13.86 -25.71
C GLU A 439 -12.69 -12.76 -24.69
N ARG A 440 -11.98 -12.73 -23.56
CA ARG A 440 -12.11 -11.68 -22.55
C ARG A 440 -11.79 -10.30 -23.10
N LEU A 441 -10.63 -10.16 -23.74
CA LEU A 441 -10.16 -8.88 -24.25
C LEU A 441 -11.07 -8.33 -25.35
N GLU A 442 -11.63 -9.21 -26.19
CA GLU A 442 -12.62 -8.84 -27.22
C GLU A 442 -13.90 -8.28 -26.59
N ILE A 443 -14.42 -8.95 -25.57
CA ILE A 443 -15.64 -8.50 -24.86
C ILE A 443 -15.37 -7.20 -24.10
N GLU A 444 -14.24 -7.10 -23.40
CA GLU A 444 -13.83 -5.88 -22.69
C GLU A 444 -13.71 -4.69 -23.67
N SER A 445 -13.09 -4.90 -24.82
CA SER A 445 -12.95 -3.89 -25.88
C SER A 445 -14.31 -3.48 -26.47
N SER A 446 -15.21 -4.44 -26.69
CA SER A 446 -16.56 -4.21 -27.18
C SER A 446 -17.37 -3.35 -26.20
N ILE A 447 -17.35 -3.69 -24.90
CA ILE A 447 -18.07 -2.94 -23.86
C ILE A 447 -17.46 -1.54 -23.69
N LYS A 448 -16.14 -1.41 -23.63
CA LYS A 448 -15.44 -0.11 -23.55
C LYS A 448 -15.77 0.78 -24.76
N SER A 449 -15.83 0.21 -25.96
CA SER A 449 -16.20 0.94 -27.18
C SER A 449 -17.65 1.43 -27.15
N LYS A 450 -18.58 0.62 -26.65
CA LYS A 450 -19.99 1.01 -26.47
C LYS A 450 -20.11 2.14 -25.44
N LEU A 451 -19.42 2.03 -24.30
CA LEU A 451 -19.39 3.08 -23.27
C LEU A 451 -18.79 4.39 -23.80
N ALA A 452 -17.68 4.33 -24.56
CA ALA A 452 -17.06 5.51 -25.16
C ALA A 452 -17.93 6.18 -26.25
N ARG A 453 -18.88 5.46 -26.86
CA ARG A 453 -19.88 6.06 -27.75
C ARG A 453 -20.92 6.83 -26.94
N LEU A 454 -21.46 6.21 -25.89
CA LEU A 454 -22.44 6.84 -25.01
C LEU A 454 -21.91 8.09 -24.28
N ASP A 455 -20.62 8.13 -23.95
CA ASP A 455 -19.99 9.31 -23.30
C ASP A 455 -19.77 10.48 -24.27
N ARG A 456 -19.48 10.19 -25.57
CA ARG A 456 -19.30 11.22 -26.60
C ARG A 456 -20.60 11.93 -26.98
N ASP A 457 -21.75 11.28 -26.80
CA ASP A 457 -23.05 11.83 -27.18
C ASP A 457 -23.56 12.94 -26.23
N ALA A 458 -22.82 13.28 -25.17
CA ALA A 458 -22.93 14.44 -24.26
C ALA A 458 -24.28 14.73 -23.57
N GLN A 459 -25.39 14.12 -24.00
CA GLN A 459 -26.68 14.14 -23.30
C GLN A 459 -26.70 13.06 -22.22
N ARG A 460 -26.41 13.46 -20.99
CA ARG A 460 -26.70 12.66 -19.78
C ARG A 460 -28.20 12.67 -19.49
N ASP A 461 -28.95 12.00 -20.35
CA ASP A 461 -30.35 11.70 -20.12
C ASP A 461 -30.47 10.43 -19.27
N ALA A 462 -31.54 10.29 -18.49
CA ALA A 462 -31.80 9.11 -17.66
C ALA A 462 -31.85 7.78 -18.45
N ARG A 463 -32.02 7.86 -19.78
CA ARG A 463 -31.95 6.71 -20.70
C ARG A 463 -30.51 6.27 -20.95
N THR A 464 -29.59 7.22 -21.13
CA THR A 464 -28.16 6.98 -21.32
C THR A 464 -27.54 6.37 -20.07
N GLU A 465 -27.91 6.87 -18.89
CA GLU A 465 -27.49 6.29 -17.59
C GLU A 465 -27.92 4.83 -17.44
N LYS A 466 -29.20 4.51 -17.76
CA LYS A 466 -29.67 3.12 -17.76
C LYS A 466 -28.93 2.21 -18.74
N GLN A 467 -28.50 2.74 -19.89
CA GLN A 467 -27.71 1.97 -20.86
C GLN A 467 -26.28 1.74 -20.38
N ILE A 468 -25.67 2.73 -19.72
CA ILE A 468 -24.36 2.58 -19.07
C ILE A 468 -24.44 1.52 -17.96
N ASP A 469 -25.45 1.59 -17.09
CA ASP A 469 -25.64 0.62 -16.01
C ASP A 469 -25.85 -0.80 -16.56
N ALA A 470 -26.64 -0.96 -17.63
CA ALA A 470 -26.84 -2.25 -18.28
C ALA A 470 -25.54 -2.86 -18.83
N LEU A 471 -24.67 -2.04 -19.44
CA LEU A 471 -23.37 -2.49 -19.94
C LEU A 471 -22.40 -2.85 -18.80
N VAL A 472 -22.47 -2.15 -17.67
CA VAL A 472 -21.67 -2.46 -16.48
C VAL A 472 -22.15 -3.76 -15.84
N GLU A 473 -23.46 -4.01 -15.77
CA GLU A 473 -24.01 -5.28 -15.27
C GLU A 473 -23.71 -6.44 -16.24
N GLU A 474 -23.80 -6.24 -17.56
CA GLU A 474 -23.40 -7.24 -18.57
C GLU A 474 -21.94 -7.68 -18.36
N TRP A 475 -21.04 -6.73 -18.08
CA TRP A 475 -19.65 -7.04 -17.76
C TRP A 475 -19.50 -7.82 -16.45
N LYS A 476 -20.25 -7.45 -15.41
CA LYS A 476 -20.22 -8.11 -14.10
C LYS A 476 -20.75 -9.54 -14.14
N GLU A 477 -21.79 -9.81 -14.92
CA GLU A 477 -22.31 -11.17 -15.09
C GLU A 477 -21.33 -12.07 -15.85
N TRP A 478 -20.50 -11.46 -16.68
CA TRP A 478 -19.51 -12.18 -17.48
C TRP A 478 -18.22 -12.50 -16.72
N GLU A 479 -17.85 -11.76 -15.66
CA GLU A 479 -16.61 -11.91 -14.85
C GLU A 479 -16.78 -12.66 -13.53
#